data_AF-A0A7J4SJQ9-F1
#
_entry.id   AF-A0A7J4SJQ9-F1
#
_cell.length_a   1.000
_cell.length_b   1.000
_cell.length_c   1.000
_cell.angle_alpha   90.00
_cell.angle_beta   90.00
_cell.angle_gamma   90.00
#
_symmetry.space_group_name_H-M   'P 1'
#
loop_
_entity.id
_entity.type
_entity.pdbx_description
1 polymer ?
#
loop_
_entity_poly.entity_id
_entity_poly.type
_entity_poly.pdbx_seq_one_letter_code
_entity_poly.pdbx_strand_id
1 'polypeptide(L)'
;MAVGGNNIDDSGDWDVVEKSEWNGQSGTFQFEGDGDYLVMVRDTVSCDSFSLTITNTSSGDQERYENEECTEDGSKPKGYQDDPAGWYNMGITLEVTNAEHEINASHEIYLVPFWEVLGEEIGEAVVGGLQGVAGFG
;
A
#
# COMPACT_ATOMS: atom_id res chain seq x y z
N MET A 1 41.34 8.02 -9.55
CA MET A 1 40.25 7.21 -10.12
C MET A 1 39.73 6.33 -9.00
N ALA A 2 38.61 6.74 -8.41
CA ALA A 2 37.86 5.96 -7.42
C ALA A 2 36.42 5.87 -7.95
N VAL A 3 36.03 4.64 -8.24
CA VAL A 3 34.69 4.01 -8.26
C VAL A 3 33.62 4.94 -7.64
N GLY A 4 32.58 5.42 -8.34
CA GLY A 4 31.54 4.65 -9.02
C GLY A 4 30.37 4.48 -8.04
N GLY A 5 29.21 5.11 -8.31
CA GLY A 5 27.97 4.85 -7.57
C GLY A 5 27.06 6.07 -7.34
N ASN A 6 26.22 6.36 -8.32
CA ASN A 6 24.83 6.83 -8.21
C ASN A 6 24.47 7.88 -7.13
N ASN A 7 24.33 9.13 -7.56
CA ASN A 7 23.44 10.10 -6.90
C ASN A 7 22.09 10.05 -7.63
N ILE A 8 21.14 9.25 -7.14
CA ILE A 8 19.75 9.23 -7.59
C ILE A 8 18.88 8.74 -6.40
N ASP A 9 17.94 9.60 -6.01
CA ASP A 9 16.68 9.36 -5.29
C ASP A 9 16.71 8.90 -3.82
N ASP A 10 16.45 9.88 -2.92
CA ASP A 10 16.14 9.74 -1.49
C ASP A 10 14.60 9.74 -1.30
N SER A 11 13.89 8.99 -2.14
CA SER A 11 12.43 8.76 -2.00
C SER A 11 12.23 7.25 -1.82
N GLY A 12 11.85 6.82 -0.62
CA GLY A 12 11.43 5.43 -0.37
C GLY A 12 12.54 4.42 -0.04
N ASP A 13 13.48 4.74 0.85
CA ASP A 13 14.45 3.76 1.41
C ASP A 13 13.81 2.94 2.54
N TRP A 14 12.72 2.22 2.24
CA TRP A 14 12.13 1.30 3.20
C TRP A 14 11.74 -0.01 2.53
N ASP A 15 11.95 -1.11 3.25
CA ASP A 15 11.70 -2.44 2.72
C ASP A 15 10.25 -2.84 2.99
N VAL A 16 9.46 -2.93 1.92
CA VAL A 16 8.03 -3.32 1.97
C VAL A 16 7.86 -4.71 2.56
N VAL A 17 8.75 -5.65 2.25
CA VAL A 17 8.62 -7.04 2.72
C VAL A 17 8.91 -7.12 4.22
N GLU A 18 9.91 -6.38 4.70
CA GLU A 18 10.27 -6.33 6.11
C GLU A 18 9.17 -5.66 6.96
N LYS A 19 8.55 -4.59 6.44
CA LYS A 19 7.48 -3.87 7.15
C LYS A 19 6.09 -4.47 6.95
N SER A 20 5.92 -5.38 5.98
CA SER A 20 4.62 -6.02 5.75
C SER A 20 4.29 -7.02 6.84
N GLU A 21 3.10 -6.87 7.43
CA GLU A 21 2.57 -7.82 8.41
C GLU A 21 1.86 -9.00 7.72
N TRP A 22 1.41 -8.78 6.47
CA TRP A 22 0.76 -9.80 5.67
C TRP A 22 1.10 -9.67 4.20
N ASN A 23 1.24 -10.83 3.54
CA ASN A 23 1.36 -10.91 2.10
C ASN A 23 0.55 -12.08 1.55
N GLY A 24 -0.04 -11.86 0.39
CA GLY A 24 -0.81 -12.87 -0.30
C GLY A 24 -1.77 -12.29 -1.32
N GLN A 25 -2.28 -13.16 -2.18
CA GLN A 25 -3.34 -12.80 -3.13
C GLN A 25 -4.74 -13.00 -2.52
N SER A 26 -4.90 -14.03 -1.69
CA SER A 26 -6.15 -14.33 -1.03
C SER A 26 -5.87 -15.06 0.28
N GLY A 27 -6.64 -14.76 1.32
CA GLY A 27 -6.50 -15.42 2.62
C GLY A 27 -7.23 -14.66 3.70
N THR A 28 -7.05 -15.09 4.94
CA THR A 28 -7.54 -14.37 6.10
C THR A 28 -6.42 -13.57 6.74
N PHE A 29 -6.74 -12.36 7.20
CA PHE A 29 -5.86 -11.51 7.98
C PHE A 29 -6.66 -10.82 9.08
N GLN A 30 -6.06 -10.66 10.25
CA GLN A 30 -6.66 -9.93 11.35
C GLN A 30 -6.04 -8.54 11.42
N PHE A 31 -6.81 -7.51 11.08
CA PHE A 31 -6.34 -6.14 11.14
C PHE A 31 -6.15 -5.71 12.60
N GLU A 32 -5.01 -5.08 12.91
CA GLU A 32 -4.68 -4.59 14.25
C GLU A 32 -4.65 -3.06 14.32
N GLY A 33 -4.72 -2.50 15.54
CA GLY A 33 -4.70 -1.05 15.77
C GLY A 33 -5.94 -0.35 15.21
N ASP A 34 -5.72 0.78 14.53
CA ASP A 34 -6.75 1.58 13.87
C ASP A 34 -7.23 0.97 12.53
N GLY A 35 -6.66 -0.15 12.08
CA GLY A 35 -7.04 -0.78 10.81
C GLY A 35 -6.52 -0.06 9.57
N ASP A 36 -5.54 0.83 9.74
CA ASP A 36 -4.95 1.63 8.69
C ASP A 36 -3.71 0.95 8.09
N TYR A 37 -3.82 0.41 6.88
CA TYR A 37 -2.74 -0.32 6.20
C TYR A 37 -2.59 0.14 4.76
N LEU A 38 -1.35 0.33 4.33
CA LEU A 38 -0.99 0.54 2.93
C LEU A 38 -1.06 -0.78 2.16
N VAL A 39 -1.59 -0.71 0.95
CA VAL A 39 -1.72 -1.86 0.04
C VAL A 39 -0.63 -1.74 -1.02
N MET A 40 0.50 -2.41 -0.78
CA MET A 40 1.64 -2.38 -1.68
C MET A 40 1.59 -3.56 -2.66
N VAL A 41 1.90 -3.31 -3.93
CA VAL A 41 2.04 -4.33 -4.98
C VAL A 41 3.36 -4.16 -5.73
N ARG A 42 3.77 -5.19 -6.47
CA ARG A 42 4.93 -5.08 -7.37
C ARG A 42 4.67 -4.09 -8.51
N ASP A 43 5.71 -3.39 -8.96
CA ASP A 43 5.64 -2.43 -10.07
C ASP A 43 5.25 -3.06 -11.44
N THR A 44 5.19 -4.39 -11.49
CA THR A 44 4.72 -5.16 -12.64
C THR A 44 3.19 -5.22 -12.75
N VAL A 45 2.46 -4.81 -11.71
CA VAL A 45 0.99 -4.81 -11.67
C VAL A 45 0.46 -3.47 -12.16
N SER A 46 -0.49 -3.51 -13.11
CA SER A 46 -1.11 -2.29 -13.64
C SER A 46 -2.24 -1.80 -12.75
N CYS A 47 -2.28 -0.48 -12.51
CA CYS A 47 -3.26 0.15 -11.63
C CYS A 47 -4.73 -0.15 -12.01
N ASP A 48 -5.08 -0.04 -13.29
CA ASP A 48 -6.44 -0.31 -13.80
C ASP A 48 -6.86 -1.79 -13.67
N SER A 49 -5.89 -2.71 -13.63
CA SER A 49 -6.15 -4.15 -13.51
C SER A 49 -6.28 -4.63 -12.06
N PHE A 50 -5.92 -3.77 -11.10
CA PHE A 50 -5.89 -4.13 -9.70
C PHE A 50 -7.28 -4.01 -9.08
N SER A 51 -7.62 -4.99 -8.26
CA SER A 51 -8.83 -4.95 -7.44
C SER A 51 -8.55 -5.65 -6.13
N LEU A 52 -9.06 -5.07 -5.05
CA LEU A 52 -8.99 -5.60 -3.70
C LEU A 52 -10.37 -5.55 -3.07
N THR A 53 -10.73 -6.61 -2.38
CA THR A 53 -11.93 -6.69 -1.54
C THR A 53 -11.54 -7.25 -0.18
N ILE A 54 -12.01 -6.59 0.87
CA ILE A 54 -11.79 -6.97 2.26
C ILE A 54 -13.17 -7.18 2.87
N THR A 55 -13.45 -8.39 3.33
CA THR A 55 -14.76 -8.76 3.88
C THR A 55 -14.60 -9.22 5.31
N ASN A 56 -15.38 -8.63 6.23
CA ASN A 56 -15.41 -9.05 7.61
C ASN A 56 -15.99 -10.47 7.73
N THR A 57 -15.24 -11.43 8.26
CA THR A 57 -15.70 -12.82 8.36
C THR A 57 -16.84 -13.00 9.36
N SER A 58 -16.93 -12.12 10.37
CA SER A 58 -17.96 -12.19 11.41
C SER A 58 -19.28 -11.57 10.96
N SER A 59 -19.24 -10.43 10.28
CA SER A 59 -20.44 -9.69 9.87
C SER A 59 -20.84 -9.94 8.41
N GLY A 60 -19.88 -10.31 7.55
CA GLY A 60 -20.06 -10.43 6.10
C GLY A 60 -20.06 -9.10 5.34
N ASP A 61 -19.80 -7.99 6.04
CA ASP A 61 -19.73 -6.65 5.46
C ASP A 61 -18.38 -6.38 4.80
N GLN A 62 -18.38 -5.56 3.76
CA GLN A 62 -17.14 -5.08 3.14
C GLN A 62 -16.55 -3.94 3.96
N GLU A 63 -15.25 -4.03 4.21
CA GLU A 63 -14.51 -2.99 4.91
C GLU A 63 -14.07 -1.87 3.97
N ARG A 64 -13.72 -0.74 4.56
CA ARG A 64 -13.34 0.45 3.82
C ARG A 64 -11.92 0.31 3.26
N TYR A 65 -11.83 0.42 1.95
CA TYR A 65 -10.58 0.48 1.20
C TYR A 65 -10.69 1.56 0.13
N GLU A 66 -9.75 2.50 0.13
CA GLU A 66 -9.69 3.63 -0.77
C GLU A 66 -8.53 3.40 -1.76
N ASN A 67 -8.83 3.39 -3.06
CA ASN A 67 -7.83 3.11 -4.10
C ASN A 67 -7.13 4.40 -4.55
N GLU A 68 -5.82 4.32 -4.80
CA GLU A 68 -5.05 5.39 -5.42
C GLU A 68 -5.55 5.69 -6.83
N GLU A 69 -5.55 6.99 -7.17
CA GLU A 69 -5.92 7.40 -8.51
C GLU A 69 -4.88 6.90 -9.51
N CYS A 70 -5.30 6.21 -10.56
CA CYS A 70 -4.38 5.82 -11.62
C CYS A 70 -3.96 7.04 -12.47
N THR A 71 -2.76 6.96 -13.03
CA THR A 71 -2.27 7.81 -14.12
C THR A 71 -3.18 7.71 -15.34
N GLU A 72 -3.10 8.68 -16.27
CA GLU A 72 -3.96 8.73 -17.46
C GLU A 72 -3.89 7.47 -18.34
N ASP A 73 -2.75 6.78 -18.33
CA ASP A 73 -2.54 5.52 -19.05
C ASP A 73 -3.04 4.28 -18.28
N GLY A 74 -3.46 4.44 -17.02
CA GLY A 74 -3.95 3.35 -16.17
C GLY A 74 -2.87 2.38 -15.68
N SER A 75 -1.62 2.55 -16.12
CA SER A 75 -0.52 1.64 -15.81
C SER A 75 -0.04 1.75 -14.36
N LYS A 76 -0.07 2.94 -13.75
CA LYS A 76 0.53 3.22 -12.43
C LYS A 76 -0.38 4.10 -11.57
N PRO A 77 -0.32 4.03 -10.24
CA PRO A 77 -0.93 5.05 -9.37
C PRO A 77 -0.24 6.41 -9.55
N LYS A 78 -0.95 7.52 -9.34
CA LYS A 78 -0.38 8.88 -9.51
C LYS A 78 0.75 9.15 -8.51
N GLY A 79 0.63 8.62 -7.29
CA GLY A 79 1.62 8.75 -6.21
C GLY A 79 2.87 7.86 -6.34
N TYR A 80 3.04 7.10 -7.44
CA TYR A 80 4.08 6.07 -7.55
C TYR A 80 5.53 6.56 -7.39
N GLN A 81 5.77 7.86 -7.51
CA GLN A 81 7.11 8.44 -7.44
C GLN A 81 7.66 8.47 -6.02
N ASP A 82 6.78 8.43 -5.02
CA ASP A 82 7.16 8.42 -3.61
C ASP A 82 7.23 6.99 -3.03
N ASP A 83 6.83 6.00 -3.82
CA ASP A 83 6.88 4.59 -3.46
C ASP A 83 8.32 4.03 -3.55
N PRO A 84 8.67 3.05 -2.68
CA PRO A 84 9.96 2.38 -2.75
C PRO A 84 10.17 1.69 -4.09
N ALA A 85 11.42 1.65 -4.55
CA ALA A 85 11.76 1.12 -5.86
C ALA A 85 11.28 -0.34 -6.05
N GLY A 86 10.52 -0.59 -7.12
CA GLY A 86 9.95 -1.90 -7.43
C GLY A 86 8.57 -2.16 -6.83
N TRP A 87 7.95 -1.15 -6.23
CA TRP A 87 6.64 -1.22 -5.60
C TRP A 87 5.73 -0.08 -6.02
N TYR A 88 4.43 -0.34 -5.98
CA TYR A 88 3.36 0.65 -6.14
C TYR A 88 2.39 0.56 -4.96
N ASN A 89 2.04 1.70 -4.38
CA ASN A 89 0.93 1.83 -3.45
C ASN A 89 -0.39 1.91 -4.21
N MET A 90 -1.24 0.90 -4.05
CA MET A 90 -2.54 0.81 -4.70
C MET A 90 -3.65 1.51 -3.93
N GLY A 91 -3.39 1.89 -2.68
CA GLY A 91 -4.40 2.48 -1.82
C GLY A 91 -4.16 2.18 -0.34
N ILE A 92 -5.09 2.61 0.49
CA ILE A 92 -5.04 2.43 1.94
C ILE A 92 -6.36 1.87 2.45
N THR A 93 -6.27 0.97 3.42
CA THR A 93 -7.43 0.59 4.24
C THR A 93 -7.59 1.63 5.34
N LEU A 94 -8.82 2.02 5.67
CA LEU A 94 -9.07 3.05 6.69
C LEU A 94 -10.08 2.57 7.72
N GLU A 95 -9.76 2.71 9.00
CA GLU A 95 -10.66 2.39 10.11
C GLU A 95 -11.24 0.98 10.03
N VAL A 96 -10.48 0.02 9.48
CA VAL A 96 -10.91 -1.38 9.35
C VAL A 96 -11.11 -1.96 10.73
N THR A 97 -12.23 -2.65 10.92
CA THR A 97 -12.54 -3.22 12.23
C THR A 97 -11.45 -4.19 12.72
N ASN A 98 -11.20 -4.25 14.03
CA ASN A 98 -10.25 -5.19 14.63
C ASN A 98 -10.89 -6.60 14.72
N ALA A 99 -10.99 -7.29 13.58
CA ALA A 99 -11.57 -8.62 13.44
C ALA A 99 -10.81 -9.44 12.39
N GLU A 100 -11.21 -10.69 12.19
CA GLU A 100 -10.70 -11.50 11.08
C GLU A 100 -11.42 -11.13 9.78
N HIS A 101 -10.65 -10.86 8.73
CA HIS A 101 -11.15 -10.45 7.43
C HIS A 101 -10.65 -11.39 6.35
N GLU A 102 -11.54 -11.71 5.42
CA GLU A 102 -11.18 -12.37 4.19
C GLU A 102 -10.72 -11.32 3.17
N ILE A 103 -9.47 -11.45 2.76
CA ILE A 103 -8.83 -10.64 1.73
C ILE A 103 -8.92 -11.40 0.41
N ASN A 104 -9.37 -10.70 -0.62
CA ASN A 104 -9.37 -11.18 -1.99
C ASN A 104 -8.83 -10.10 -2.93
N ALA A 105 -7.65 -10.33 -3.48
CA ALA A 105 -6.99 -9.43 -4.41
C ALA A 105 -6.77 -10.10 -5.78
N SER A 106 -6.73 -9.29 -6.83
CA SER A 106 -6.38 -9.76 -8.17
C SER A 106 -4.92 -10.20 -8.29
N HIS A 107 -4.04 -9.65 -7.46
CA HIS A 107 -2.61 -9.91 -7.44
C HIS A 107 -2.12 -10.05 -6.00
N GLU A 108 -0.90 -10.54 -5.82
CA GLU A 108 -0.25 -10.56 -4.50
C GLU A 108 -0.09 -9.12 -3.98
N ILE A 109 -0.61 -8.88 -2.78
CA ILE A 109 -0.48 -7.61 -2.07
C ILE A 109 0.36 -7.81 -0.81
N TYR A 110 0.91 -6.71 -0.33
CA TYR A 110 1.63 -6.61 0.92
C TYR A 110 0.94 -5.54 1.77
N LEU A 111 0.45 -5.93 2.94
CA LEU A 111 -0.19 -5.03 3.88
C LEU A 111 0.85 -4.50 4.84
N VAL A 112 1.05 -3.20 4.80
CA VAL A 112 2.03 -2.50 5.65
C VAL A 112 1.28 -1.56 6.59
N PRO A 113 1.46 -1.65 7.91
CA PRO A 113 0.76 -0.75 8.83
C PRO A 113 1.15 0.70 8.55
N PHE A 114 0.15 1.56 8.30
CA PHE A 114 0.38 2.95 7.88
C PHE A 114 1.11 3.76 8.96
N TRP A 115 0.71 3.60 10.21
CA TRP A 115 1.28 4.36 11.33
C TRP A 115 2.71 3.95 11.68
N GLU A 116 3.07 2.67 11.48
CA GLU A 116 4.46 2.19 11.62
C GLU A 116 5.36 2.84 10.56
N VAL A 117 4.84 3.00 9.34
CA VAL A 117 5.53 3.67 8.24
C VAL A 117 5.66 5.18 8.50
N LEU A 118 4.64 5.84 9.06
CA LEU A 118 4.73 7.27 9.38
C LEU A 118 5.62 7.59 10.58
N GLY A 119 5.71 6.69 11.57
CA GLY A 119 6.38 6.96 12.85
C GLY A 119 7.91 6.85 12.83
N GLU A 120 8.49 6.20 11.81
CA GLU A 120 9.83 5.61 11.93
C GLU A 120 10.91 6.13 10.95
N GLU A 121 10.72 7.29 10.26
CA GLU A 121 11.67 8.01 9.36
C GLU A 121 11.15 8.27 7.92
N ILE A 122 9.86 8.03 7.64
CA ILE A 122 9.33 7.94 6.26
C ILE A 122 8.20 8.94 5.95
N GLY A 123 7.94 9.85 6.91
CA GLY A 123 6.72 10.66 6.98
C GLY A 123 6.45 11.65 5.84
N GLU A 124 7.43 11.95 4.97
CA GLU A 124 7.20 12.82 3.80
C GLU A 124 6.92 12.03 2.51
N ALA A 125 7.57 10.88 2.29
CA ALA A 125 7.38 10.07 1.08
C ALA A 125 6.01 9.39 1.06
N VAL A 126 5.60 8.82 2.20
CA VAL A 126 4.34 8.06 2.28
C VAL A 126 3.11 8.97 2.22
N VAL A 127 3.24 10.23 2.63
CA VAL A 127 2.17 11.23 2.51
C VAL A 127 2.01 11.71 1.06
N GLY A 128 3.10 11.77 0.26
CA GLY A 128 3.05 12.09 -1.17
C GLY A 128 2.35 11.01 -2.00
N GLY A 129 2.62 9.74 -1.69
CA GLY A 129 1.98 8.58 -2.32
C GLY A 129 0.48 8.41 -2.00
N LEU A 130 -0.06 9.20 -1.05
CA LEU A 130 -1.48 9.19 -0.64
C LEU A 130 -2.23 10.45 -1.05
N GLN A 131 -1.66 11.29 -1.92
CA GLN A 131 -2.32 12.49 -2.41
C GLN A 131 -3.69 12.22 -3.04
N GLY A 132 -3.93 11.01 -3.55
CA GLY A 132 -5.22 10.58 -4.10
C GLY A 132 -6.24 10.09 -3.06
N VAL A 133 -5.79 9.51 -1.94
CA VAL A 133 -6.60 8.51 -1.22
C VAL A 133 -7.25 8.96 0.09
N ALA A 134 -6.96 10.16 0.59
CA ALA A 134 -7.69 10.65 1.76
C ALA A 134 -7.82 12.19 1.84
N GLY A 135 -7.68 12.89 0.71
CA GLY A 135 -7.74 14.34 0.70
C GLY A 135 -6.59 15.00 1.47
N PHE A 136 -5.46 14.31 1.60
CA PHE A 136 -4.18 14.84 2.11
C PHE A 136 -3.49 15.77 1.08
N GLY A 137 -4.28 16.62 0.40
CA GLY A 137 -3.83 17.63 -0.55
C GLY A 137 -3.85 19.05 0.02
#